data_AF-A0A0J7XT44-F1
#
_entry.id   AF-A0A0J7XT44-F1
#
_cell.length_a   1.000
_cell.length_b   1.000
_cell.length_c   1.000
_cell.angle_alpha   90.00
_cell.angle_beta   90.00
_cell.angle_gamma   90.00
#
_symmetry.space_group_name_H-M   'P 1'
#
loop_
_entity.id
_entity.type
_entity.pdbx_description
1 polymer ?
#
loop_
_entity_poly.entity_id
_entity_poly.type
_entity_poly.pdbx_seq_one_letter_code
_entity_poly.pdbx_strand_id
1 'polypeptide(L)'
;MTIRFAAAFGGTTPAIARSLCLGAPLGAVNDNIPSSGPVLRTVSSDTASAAEAAWSEIDAALAAALMHFARHGLSAASRARTEAETAHASGDVSASAHWLEICRQLDRRMAAAATRRLQA
;
A
#
# COMPACT_ATOMS: atom_id res chain seq x y z
N MET A 1 -31.19 -4.55 5.69
CA MET A 1 -30.00 -3.73 6.00
C MET A 1 -29.93 -2.61 4.99
N THR A 2 -30.06 -1.37 5.41
CA THR A 2 -30.09 -0.22 4.50
C THR A 2 -28.78 0.53 4.64
N ILE A 3 -27.94 0.49 3.61
CA ILE A 3 -26.72 1.30 3.56
C ILE A 3 -27.13 2.71 3.16
N ARG A 4 -26.85 3.70 4.02
CA ARG A 4 -27.11 5.12 3.74
C ARG A 4 -25.92 5.71 3.00
N PHE A 5 -26.12 6.04 1.73
CA PHE A 5 -25.18 6.89 1.00
C PHE A 5 -25.49 8.35 1.35
N ALA A 6 -24.57 9.02 2.04
CA ALA A 6 -24.59 10.48 2.17
C ALA A 6 -24.05 11.08 0.87
N ALA A 7 -24.82 11.98 0.24
CA ALA A 7 -24.36 12.71 -0.94
C ALA A 7 -23.10 13.53 -0.60
N ALA A 8 -22.14 13.56 -1.53
CA ALA A 8 -20.97 14.42 -1.45
C ALA A 8 -21.41 15.89 -1.33
N PHE A 9 -20.86 16.63 -0.36
CA PHE A 9 -21.21 18.03 -0.20
C PHE A 9 -20.24 18.93 -0.97
N GLY A 10 -20.72 19.42 -2.12
CA GLY A 10 -20.15 20.52 -2.89
C GLY A 10 -21.17 21.29 -3.74
N GLY A 11 -22.47 21.03 -3.57
CA GLY A 11 -23.51 21.69 -4.38
C GLY A 11 -24.00 23.02 -3.81
N THR A 12 -24.56 23.01 -2.59
CA THR A 12 -25.33 24.18 -2.11
C THR A 12 -25.54 24.16 -0.58
N THR A 13 -24.53 24.51 0.23
CA THR A 13 -24.79 24.87 1.64
C THR A 13 -24.81 26.39 1.68
N PRO A 14 -25.95 27.03 1.96
CA PRO A 14 -26.01 28.48 2.04
C PRO A 14 -25.09 28.95 3.18
N ALA A 15 -24.42 30.08 2.97
CA ALA A 15 -23.47 30.67 3.94
C ALA A 15 -24.08 30.85 5.34
N ILE A 16 -25.41 30.98 5.44
CA ILE A 16 -26.17 31.09 6.69
C ILE A 16 -26.08 29.81 7.54
N ALA A 17 -26.03 28.62 6.91
CA ALA A 17 -25.84 27.37 7.63
C ALA A 17 -24.42 27.27 8.25
N ARG A 18 -23.44 27.97 7.67
CA ARG A 18 -22.06 28.01 8.17
C ARG A 18 -21.91 28.88 9.42
N SER A 19 -22.73 29.92 9.59
CA SER A 19 -22.66 30.80 10.78
C SER A 19 -23.33 30.18 12.01
N LEU A 20 -24.27 29.26 11.82
CA LEU A 20 -25.03 28.65 12.92
C LEU A 20 -24.34 27.42 13.54
N CYS A 21 -23.36 26.83 12.85
CA CYS A 21 -22.68 25.62 13.31
C CYS A 21 -21.16 25.84 13.43
N LEU A 22 -20.74 26.70 14.37
CA LEU A 22 -19.34 27.06 14.63
C LEU A 22 -18.43 25.87 15.02
N GLY A 23 -19.00 24.73 15.43
CA GLY A 23 -18.25 23.55 15.88
C GLY A 23 -18.33 22.33 14.96
N ALA A 24 -19.03 22.41 13.82
CA ALA A 24 -19.14 21.28 12.90
C ALA A 24 -17.92 21.26 11.96
N PRO A 25 -17.08 20.20 11.99
CA PRO A 25 -15.96 20.09 11.07
C PRO A 25 -16.46 20.06 9.62
N LEU A 26 -15.83 20.85 8.75
CA LEU A 26 -16.25 21.09 7.36
C LEU A 26 -15.88 19.96 6.38
N GLY A 27 -15.27 18.88 6.87
CA GLY A 27 -14.88 17.71 6.07
C GLY A 27 -15.70 16.48 6.44
N ALA A 28 -15.90 15.57 5.49
CA ALA A 28 -16.40 14.25 5.85
C ALA A 28 -15.36 13.57 6.75
N VAL A 29 -15.80 12.85 7.77
CA VAL A 29 -14.90 12.12 8.71
C VAL A 29 -14.04 11.07 7.96
N ASN A 30 -14.43 10.71 6.74
CA ASN A 30 -13.71 9.78 5.85
C ASN A 30 -12.77 10.48 4.84
N ASP A 31 -12.65 11.80 4.90
CA ASP A 31 -11.64 12.48 4.09
C ASP A 31 -10.28 12.17 4.72
N ASN A 32 -9.47 11.34 4.05
CA ASN A 32 -8.05 11.23 4.36
C ASN A 32 -7.45 12.61 4.11
N ILE A 33 -7.23 13.39 5.17
CA ILE A 33 -6.52 14.65 5.10
C ILE A 33 -5.20 14.35 4.39
N PRO A 34 -4.92 14.92 3.20
CA PRO A 34 -3.61 14.76 2.61
C PRO A 34 -2.63 15.30 3.63
N SER A 35 -1.75 14.44 4.14
CA SER A 35 -0.70 14.78 5.10
C SER A 35 0.32 15.70 4.41
N SER A 36 -0.11 16.92 4.10
CA SER A 36 0.65 17.95 3.42
C SER A 36 0.40 19.25 4.17
N GLY A 37 0.92 19.30 5.40
CA GLY A 37 1.07 20.48 6.24
C GLY A 37 2.24 20.24 7.20
N PRO A 38 3.13 21.22 7.44
CA PRO A 38 4.45 20.98 7.99
C PRO A 38 4.34 20.72 9.49
N VAL A 39 4.33 19.45 9.90
CA VAL A 39 4.78 19.10 11.25
C VAL A 39 6.29 19.31 11.22
N LEU A 40 6.76 20.43 11.75
CA LEU A 40 8.17 20.70 12.01
C LEU A 40 8.68 19.68 13.05
N ARG A 41 8.90 18.45 12.59
CA ARG A 41 9.87 17.54 13.18
C ARG A 41 11.07 17.68 12.27
N THR A 42 12.05 18.46 12.72
CA THR A 42 13.37 18.56 12.10
C THR A 42 13.99 17.16 12.14
N VAL A 43 13.68 16.35 11.14
CA VAL A 43 14.41 15.12 10.84
C VAL A 43 15.69 15.58 10.17
N SER A 44 16.83 15.17 10.73
CA SER A 44 18.14 15.41 10.10
C SER A 44 18.07 14.97 8.64
N SER A 45 18.50 15.85 7.73
CA SER A 45 18.37 15.67 6.27
C SER A 45 18.93 14.34 5.74
N ASP A 46 19.91 13.76 6.44
CA ASP A 46 20.48 12.45 6.10
C ASP A 46 19.54 11.27 6.38
N THR A 47 18.64 11.40 7.35
CA THR A 47 17.62 10.37 7.64
C THR A 47 16.39 10.49 6.76
N ALA A 48 16.11 11.70 6.25
CA ALA A 48 14.99 11.95 5.35
C ALA A 48 15.23 11.30 3.97
N SER A 49 16.44 11.39 3.42
CA SER A 49 16.78 10.79 2.13
C SER A 49 16.75 9.26 2.14
N ALA A 50 17.25 8.64 3.21
CA ALA A 50 17.18 7.18 3.40
C ALA A 50 15.74 6.70 3.61
N ALA A 51 14.92 7.46 4.35
CA ALA A 51 13.51 7.16 4.51
C ALA A 51 12.75 7.26 3.18
N GLU A 52 12.95 8.33 2.39
CA GLU A 52 12.30 8.47 1.08
C GLU A 52 12.71 7.38 0.10
N ALA A 53 13.98 6.99 0.07
CA ALA A 53 14.43 5.87 -0.76
C ALA A 53 13.75 4.54 -0.38
N ALA A 54 13.61 4.26 0.92
CA ALA A 54 12.92 3.07 1.41
C ALA A 54 11.42 3.08 1.08
N TRP A 55 10.75 4.24 1.17
CA TRP A 55 9.36 4.39 0.75
C TRP A 55 9.19 4.16 -0.75
N SER A 56 10.12 4.67 -1.57
CA SER A 56 10.14 4.44 -3.03
C SER A 56 10.31 2.95 -3.38
N GLU A 57 11.17 2.22 -2.66
CA GLU A 57 11.36 0.78 -2.87
C GLU A 57 10.12 -0.04 -2.45
N ILE A 58 9.48 0.34 -1.34
CA ILE A 58 8.20 -0.24 -0.92
C ILE A 58 7.12 0.00 -1.99
N ASP A 59 7.06 1.22 -2.54
CA ASP A 59 6.11 1.58 -3.59
C ASP A 59 6.37 0.77 -4.88
N ALA A 60 7.63 0.54 -5.24
CA ALA A 60 7.98 -0.30 -6.38
C ALA A 60 7.58 -1.77 -6.17
N ALA A 61 7.83 -2.34 -4.99
CA ALA A 61 7.43 -3.71 -4.66
C ALA A 61 5.90 -3.87 -4.63
N LEU A 62 5.19 -2.88 -4.07
CA LEU A 62 3.73 -2.86 -4.05
C LEU A 62 3.17 -2.72 -5.46
N ALA A 63 3.71 -1.83 -6.29
CA ALA A 63 3.29 -1.67 -7.68
C ALA A 63 3.49 -2.97 -8.48
N ALA A 64 4.62 -3.65 -8.31
CA ALA A 64 4.87 -4.94 -8.94
C ALA A 64 3.86 -6.00 -8.50
N ALA A 65 3.54 -6.05 -7.19
CA ALA A 65 2.53 -6.97 -6.66
C ALA A 65 1.13 -6.68 -7.19
N LEU A 66 0.72 -5.41 -7.27
CA LEU A 66 -0.57 -5.00 -7.83
C LEU A 66 -0.67 -5.32 -9.33
N MET A 67 0.41 -5.12 -10.09
CA MET A 67 0.46 -5.49 -11.51
C MET A 67 0.37 -7.01 -11.70
N HIS A 68 1.05 -7.78 -10.84
CA HIS A 68 0.97 -9.24 -10.86
C HIS A 68 -0.44 -9.73 -10.49
N PHE A 69 -1.08 -9.09 -9.51
CA PHE A 69 -2.47 -9.34 -9.15
C PHE A 69 -3.44 -8.97 -10.28
N ALA A 70 -3.27 -7.83 -10.95
CA ALA A 70 -4.11 -7.43 -12.08
C ALA A 70 -4.06 -8.47 -13.22
N ARG A 71 -2.91 -9.14 -13.42
CA ARG A 71 -2.75 -10.17 -14.45
C ARG A 71 -3.34 -11.53 -14.06
N HIS A 72 -3.22 -11.93 -12.79
CA HIS A 72 -3.48 -13.31 -12.36
C HIS A 72 -4.63 -13.45 -11.33
N GLY A 73 -5.18 -12.35 -10.85
CA GLY A 73 -6.22 -12.30 -9.83
C GLY A 73 -5.83 -13.04 -8.55
N LEU A 74 -6.78 -13.78 -7.97
CA LEU A 74 -6.58 -14.56 -6.73
C LEU A 74 -5.45 -15.60 -6.82
N SER A 75 -5.07 -16.02 -8.03
CA SER A 75 -3.97 -16.97 -8.21
C SER A 75 -2.57 -16.33 -8.11
N ALA A 76 -2.48 -15.00 -8.12
CA ALA A 76 -1.23 -14.24 -8.21
C ALA A 76 -0.20 -14.64 -7.15
N ALA A 77 -0.59 -14.73 -5.89
CA ALA A 77 0.33 -15.10 -4.82
C ALA A 77 0.90 -16.53 -5.01
N SER A 78 0.07 -17.47 -5.46
CA SER A 78 0.51 -18.84 -5.75
C SER A 78 1.45 -18.92 -6.95
N ARG A 79 1.25 -18.07 -7.97
CA ARG A 79 2.11 -18.00 -9.14
C ARG A 79 3.46 -17.39 -8.80
N ALA A 80 3.49 -16.28 -8.05
CA ALA A 80 4.72 -15.68 -7.56
C ALA A 80 5.55 -16.68 -6.74
N ARG A 81 4.91 -17.52 -5.90
CA ARG A 81 5.60 -18.61 -5.20
C ARG A 81 6.28 -19.59 -6.16
N THR A 82 5.54 -20.08 -7.17
CA THR A 82 6.08 -21.02 -8.16
C THR A 82 7.23 -20.41 -8.96
N GLU A 83 7.14 -19.12 -9.30
CA GLU A 83 8.21 -18.40 -10.00
C GLU A 83 9.45 -18.23 -9.10
N ALA A 84 9.25 -17.98 -7.79
CA ALA A 84 10.34 -17.95 -6.82
C ALA A 84 11.07 -19.31 -6.69
N GLU A 85 10.30 -20.41 -6.65
CA GLU A 85 10.81 -21.78 -6.61
C GLU A 85 11.56 -22.13 -7.90
N THR A 86 11.04 -21.71 -9.06
CA THR A 86 11.67 -21.93 -10.37
C THR A 86 12.98 -21.15 -10.48
N ALA A 87 13.00 -19.88 -10.09
CA ALA A 87 14.20 -19.05 -10.08
C ALA A 87 15.27 -19.60 -9.12
N HIS A 88 14.84 -20.10 -7.96
CA HIS A 88 15.74 -20.76 -7.02
C HIS A 88 16.36 -22.03 -7.63
N ALA A 89 15.53 -22.87 -8.27
CA ALA A 89 16.00 -24.08 -8.94
C ALA A 89 16.98 -23.78 -10.09
N SER A 90 16.86 -22.63 -10.76
CA SER A 90 17.83 -22.16 -11.77
C SER A 90 19.06 -21.46 -11.18
N GLY A 91 19.16 -21.32 -9.85
CA GLY A 91 20.26 -20.63 -9.16
C GLY A 91 20.19 -19.11 -9.22
N ASP A 92 19.09 -18.52 -9.70
CA ASP A 92 18.90 -17.07 -9.74
C ASP A 92 18.33 -16.58 -8.41
N VAL A 93 19.25 -16.22 -7.52
CA VAL A 93 18.92 -15.72 -6.17
C VAL A 93 18.18 -14.39 -6.24
N SER A 94 18.50 -13.52 -7.20
CA SER A 94 17.89 -12.20 -7.33
C SER A 94 16.44 -12.31 -7.77
N ALA A 95 16.18 -13.10 -8.83
CA ALA A 95 14.82 -13.35 -9.29
C ALA A 95 14.01 -14.09 -8.21
N SER A 96 14.61 -15.06 -7.51
CA SER A 96 13.92 -15.76 -6.41
C SER A 96 13.51 -14.79 -5.29
N ALA A 97 14.41 -13.89 -4.88
CA ALA A 97 14.11 -12.88 -3.87
C ALA A 97 13.02 -11.91 -4.32
N HIS A 98 13.06 -11.46 -5.59
CA HIS A 98 12.05 -10.57 -6.16
C HIS A 98 10.65 -11.21 -6.13
N TRP A 99 10.54 -12.48 -6.54
CA TRP A 99 9.27 -13.20 -6.53
C TRP A 99 8.77 -13.48 -5.11
N LEU A 100 9.65 -13.74 -4.15
CA LEU A 100 9.29 -13.85 -2.73
C LEU A 100 8.78 -12.52 -2.16
N GLU A 101 9.34 -11.38 -2.57
CA GLU A 101 8.87 -10.06 -2.15
C GLU A 101 7.47 -9.76 -2.71
N ILE A 102 7.22 -10.03 -3.98
CA ILE A 102 5.87 -9.94 -4.57
C ILE A 102 4.89 -10.85 -3.81
N CYS A 103 5.29 -12.11 -3.55
CA CYS A 103 4.49 -13.05 -2.78
C CYS A 103 4.20 -12.53 -1.37
N ARG A 104 5.16 -11.86 -0.72
CA ARG A 104 5.02 -11.30 0.63
C ARG A 104 4.01 -10.15 0.68
N GLN A 105 3.97 -9.30 -0.34
CA GLN A 105 2.98 -8.22 -0.44
C GLN A 105 1.56 -8.74 -0.61
N LEU A 106 1.38 -9.89 -1.27
CA LEU A 106 0.06 -10.50 -1.50
C LEU A 106 -0.37 -11.45 -0.36
N ASP A 107 0.54 -12.31 0.11
CA ASP A 107 0.33 -13.29 1.19
C ASP A 107 1.62 -13.52 2.00
N ARG A 108 1.72 -12.84 3.14
CA ARG A 108 2.86 -12.95 4.06
C ARG A 108 3.09 -14.35 4.60
N ARG A 109 2.03 -15.15 4.81
CA ARG A 109 2.16 -16.50 5.40
C ARG A 109 2.73 -17.48 4.39
N MET A 110 2.25 -17.40 3.15
CA MET A 110 2.76 -18.23 2.06
C MET A 110 4.21 -17.88 1.73
N ALA A 111 4.56 -16.59 1.66
CA ALA A 111 5.93 -16.17 1.44
C ALA A 111 6.88 -16.71 2.51
N ALA A 112 6.53 -16.58 3.79
CA ALA A 112 7.34 -17.12 4.89
C ALA A 112 7.49 -18.65 4.84
N ALA A 113 6.45 -19.37 4.40
CA ALA A 113 6.53 -20.81 4.19
C ALA A 113 7.44 -21.19 3.02
N ALA A 114 7.39 -20.43 1.93
CA ALA A 114 8.26 -20.62 0.77
C ALA A 114 9.72 -20.33 1.12
N THR A 115 10.03 -19.22 1.79
CA THR A 115 11.37 -18.88 2.25
C THR A 115 11.98 -20.01 3.09
N ARG A 116 11.21 -20.57 4.05
CA ARG A 116 11.70 -21.70 4.85
C ARG A 116 12.02 -22.94 4.02
N ARG A 117 11.28 -23.20 2.93
CA ARG A 117 11.54 -24.34 2.04
C ARG A 117 12.78 -24.13 1.17
N LEU A 118 13.02 -22.91 0.72
CA LEU A 118 14.17 -22.58 -0.14
C LEU A 118 15.48 -22.42 0.64
N GLN A 119 15.41 -22.29 1.97
CA GLN A 119 16.58 -22.22 2.86
C GLN A 119 16.96 -23.57 3.48
N ALA A 120 16.15 -24.61 3.27
CA ALA A 120 16.36 -25.96 3.79
C ALA A 120 17.04 -26.84 2.72
#